data_AF-A0A928L4M1-F1
#
_entry.id   AF-A0A928L4M1-F1
#
_cell.length_a   1.000
_cell.length_b   1.000
_cell.length_c   1.000
_cell.angle_alpha   90.00
_cell.angle_beta   90.00
_cell.angle_gamma   90.00
#
_symmetry.space_group_name_H-M   'P 1'
#
loop_
_entity.id
_entity.type
_entity.pdbx_description
1 polymer ?
#
loop_
_entity_poly.entity_id
_entity_poly.type
_entity_poly.pdbx_seq_one_letter_code
_entity_poly.pdbx_strand_id
1 'polypeptide(L)'
;MKLKRYLAAAVALTVAVTCTGCELGDTIMKKLLGIEDHTLTEEQQAARFDIDGLKQKAEALSDTWTRPEKEAELREELDAMVADLDAVAEVYFTHEMAYYADWENPSKDAMYGQTYEDYYVAFEIFYWVLCNGYSKSAYDELFAEYLGADAENKDLLNYYTTTSLDLVIRYGQSDSSYYSGALDDYYEISGDTSMDEEDADLQCAEMYLDNLKTYDCSNYLYDYFARDYEAADASALYERMLTELQPLYDELYTLIAEHPYYEDLYTDAFGVSDMLGTVQKYTGEISPELERSAKKLIDEEWYMIGQGDACYTGSYCISIPGQEKALLYIYQSEQYYDLYTAVHEFGHFHAEWRDDTPLFFQENCVDIAEVHSQGLSMLYTAFYDEIFGEAAEYLELVTLYDLVDSIVCGLAVGEFEYRVMQQLDDITPEEVVELFYEINEACNTGYVLKDISHLYEQPGYYISYAVSAIPAMEIYQTMQDDFGAAVAKYEAIADISSNDGKYRIRGALEECGFADIFSHDTMESIADEVRSAIDGFEQ
;
A
#
# COMPACT_ATOMS: atom_id res chain seq x y z
N MET A 1 -22.00 5.87 -18.90
CA MET A 1 -21.92 5.42 -17.49
C MET A 1 -20.72 4.49 -17.23
N LYS A 2 -19.73 4.43 -18.15
CA LYS A 2 -18.44 3.74 -18.00
C LYS A 2 -17.28 4.66 -17.57
N LEU A 3 -17.59 5.94 -17.36
CA LEU A 3 -16.63 7.03 -17.18
C LEU A 3 -16.32 7.36 -15.72
N LYS A 4 -17.01 6.70 -14.79
CA LYS A 4 -17.21 7.14 -13.41
C LYS A 4 -15.98 7.05 -12.50
N ARG A 5 -14.81 6.61 -12.99
CA ARG A 5 -13.87 5.88 -12.13
C ARG A 5 -12.37 6.16 -12.31
N TYR A 6 -12.00 7.01 -13.27
CA TYR A 6 -10.59 7.42 -13.45
C TYR A 6 -10.03 8.11 -12.21
N LEU A 7 -10.86 8.90 -11.51
CA LEU A 7 -10.46 9.61 -10.30
C LEU A 7 -10.54 8.76 -9.03
N ALA A 8 -11.52 7.85 -8.97
CA ALA A 8 -11.68 6.96 -7.82
C ALA A 8 -10.45 6.10 -7.57
N ALA A 9 -9.71 5.76 -8.64
CA ALA A 9 -8.47 5.03 -8.53
C ALA A 9 -7.36 5.95 -7.94
N ALA A 10 -7.06 7.10 -8.55
CA ALA A 10 -6.06 8.03 -8.02
C ALA A 10 -6.33 8.53 -6.58
N VAL A 11 -7.59 8.62 -6.17
CA VAL A 11 -8.02 9.01 -4.80
C VAL A 11 -8.00 7.81 -3.84
N ALA A 12 -8.26 6.58 -4.31
CA ALA A 12 -8.18 5.33 -3.51
C ALA A 12 -6.76 4.78 -3.37
N LEU A 13 -5.79 5.34 -4.09
CA LEU A 13 -4.36 4.98 -3.98
C LEU A 13 -3.78 5.32 -2.59
N THR A 14 -4.48 6.15 -1.83
CA THR A 14 -4.21 6.44 -0.42
C THR A 14 -5.21 5.73 0.49
N VAL A 15 -5.36 4.43 0.29
CA VAL A 15 -5.81 3.50 1.33
C VAL A 15 -4.59 2.65 1.68
N ALA A 16 -4.27 2.66 2.96
CA ALA A 16 -3.29 1.88 3.69
C ALA A 16 -2.78 0.61 2.98
N VAL A 17 -1.48 0.59 2.68
CA VAL A 17 -0.72 -0.64 2.42
C VAL A 17 -0.77 -1.49 3.68
N THR A 18 -1.30 -2.71 3.63
CA THR A 18 -1.35 -3.57 4.82
C THR A 18 -0.61 -4.88 4.64
N CYS A 19 0.40 -5.10 5.48
CA CYS A 19 0.79 -6.45 5.85
C CYS A 19 -0.33 -7.07 6.72
N THR A 20 -1.32 -7.71 6.10
CA THR A 20 -2.20 -8.64 6.81
C THR A 20 -1.42 -9.92 7.10
N GLY A 21 -0.56 -9.88 8.12
CA GLY A 21 -0.19 -11.09 8.83
C GLY A 21 -1.45 -11.63 9.50
N CYS A 22 -1.90 -12.79 9.03
CA CYS A 22 -3.01 -13.61 9.50
C CYS A 22 -3.60 -13.24 10.87
N GLU A 23 -4.90 -12.94 10.90
CA GLU A 23 -5.68 -12.77 12.13
C GLU A 23 -5.60 -13.99 13.06
N LEU A 24 -5.26 -13.78 14.33
CA LEU A 24 -5.65 -14.71 15.40
C LEU A 24 -5.83 -14.01 16.76
N GLY A 25 -7.09 -13.87 17.15
CA GLY A 25 -7.54 -14.23 18.51
C GLY A 25 -7.32 -13.24 19.66
N ASP A 26 -8.37 -12.48 19.91
CA ASP A 26 -8.62 -11.46 20.94
C ASP A 26 -8.35 -11.78 22.44
N THR A 27 -8.15 -10.68 23.19
CA THR A 27 -8.30 -10.45 24.66
C THR A 27 -7.20 -10.94 25.65
N ILE A 28 -6.40 -10.00 26.17
CA ILE A 28 -6.12 -9.67 27.61
C ILE A 28 -4.78 -8.87 27.72
N MET A 29 -4.71 -7.59 27.37
CA MET A 29 -3.59 -6.70 27.82
C MET A 29 -3.97 -5.22 28.05
N LYS A 30 -5.25 -4.91 28.30
CA LYS A 30 -5.75 -3.53 28.56
C LYS A 30 -5.32 -2.87 29.90
N LYS A 31 -4.08 -3.04 30.40
CA LYS A 31 -3.66 -2.28 31.62
C LYS A 31 -2.18 -2.07 31.95
N LEU A 32 -1.20 -2.44 31.12
CA LEU A 32 0.18 -2.52 31.63
C LEU A 32 1.25 -1.59 31.03
N LEU A 33 1.04 -0.91 29.89
CA LEU A 33 2.18 -0.26 29.22
C LEU A 33 2.30 1.26 29.32
N GLY A 34 1.28 2.02 29.72
CA GLY A 34 1.48 3.44 30.05
C GLY A 34 2.18 4.26 28.97
N ILE A 35 1.92 3.95 27.71
CA ILE A 35 2.22 4.79 26.55
C ILE A 35 1.08 5.81 26.49
N GLU A 36 1.39 7.09 26.41
CA GLU A 36 0.35 8.12 26.20
C GLU A 36 -0.18 7.94 24.78
N ASP A 37 -1.49 7.69 24.64
CA ASP A 37 -2.16 7.70 23.33
C ASP A 37 -1.85 9.05 22.65
N HIS A 38 -1.11 9.02 21.54
CA HIS A 38 -0.97 10.21 20.71
C HIS A 38 -2.35 10.56 20.16
N THR A 39 -2.95 11.57 20.80
CA THR A 39 -4.25 12.09 20.44
C THR A 39 -4.06 13.38 19.69
N LEU A 40 -4.77 13.52 18.56
CA LEU A 40 -4.80 14.76 17.80
C LEU A 40 -5.07 15.95 18.73
N THR A 41 -4.41 17.08 18.48
CA THR A 41 -4.72 18.34 19.19
C THR A 41 -6.17 18.78 18.91
N GLU A 42 -6.76 19.60 19.78
CA GLU A 42 -8.11 20.15 19.55
C GLU A 42 -8.22 20.91 18.21
N GLU A 43 -7.12 21.51 17.73
CA GLU A 43 -7.05 22.18 16.44
C GLU A 43 -7.09 21.18 15.28
N GLN A 44 -6.30 20.10 15.35
CA GLN A 44 -6.29 19.04 14.35
C GLN A 44 -7.64 18.31 14.26
N GLN A 45 -8.27 18.01 15.40
CA GLN A 45 -9.58 17.35 15.45
C GLN A 45 -10.72 18.17 14.82
N ALA A 46 -10.57 19.49 14.72
CA ALA A 46 -11.57 20.39 14.14
C ALA A 46 -11.18 20.89 12.74
N ALA A 47 -10.00 20.50 12.24
CA ALA A 47 -9.46 20.97 10.98
C ALA A 47 -10.31 20.45 9.82
N ARG A 48 -10.67 21.36 8.91
CA ARG A 48 -11.37 21.06 7.67
C ARG A 48 -10.86 21.95 6.56
N PHE A 49 -10.86 21.43 5.35
CA PHE A 49 -10.49 22.20 4.18
C PHE A 49 -11.67 23.04 3.65
N ASP A 50 -11.39 24.23 3.11
CA ASP A 50 -12.41 25.14 2.57
C ASP A 50 -12.75 24.81 1.11
N ILE A 51 -13.59 23.78 0.91
CA ILE A 51 -14.07 23.37 -0.42
C ILE A 51 -14.85 24.49 -1.14
N ASP A 52 -15.58 25.32 -0.41
CA ASP A 52 -16.29 26.47 -0.98
C ASP A 52 -15.31 27.54 -1.50
N GLY A 53 -14.18 27.73 -0.81
CA GLY A 53 -13.06 28.55 -1.24
C GLY A 53 -12.40 28.01 -2.51
N LEU A 54 -12.10 26.71 -2.56
CA LEU A 54 -11.53 26.04 -3.73
C LEU A 54 -12.44 26.13 -4.96
N LYS A 55 -13.76 25.95 -4.76
CA LYS A 55 -14.76 26.16 -5.80
C LYS A 55 -14.74 27.59 -6.34
N GLN A 56 -14.71 28.60 -5.46
CA GLN A 56 -14.66 30.00 -5.88
C GLN A 56 -13.40 30.31 -6.69
N LYS A 57 -12.26 29.72 -6.30
CA LYS A 57 -10.99 29.79 -7.04
C LYS A 57 -11.13 29.19 -8.44
N ALA A 58 -11.68 27.99 -8.54
CA ALA A 58 -11.93 27.31 -9.82
C ALA A 58 -12.84 28.11 -10.76
N GLU A 59 -13.92 28.71 -10.24
CA GLU A 59 -14.82 29.57 -11.02
C GLU A 59 -14.11 30.83 -11.52
N ALA A 60 -13.33 31.49 -10.67
CA ALA A 60 -12.59 32.70 -11.01
C ALA A 60 -11.53 32.47 -12.10
N LEU A 61 -10.89 31.29 -12.12
CA LEU A 61 -9.88 30.97 -13.13
C LEU A 61 -10.46 30.91 -14.55
N SER A 62 -11.75 30.60 -14.71
CA SER A 62 -12.37 30.54 -16.03
C SER A 62 -12.32 31.85 -16.81
N ASP A 63 -12.26 33.00 -16.13
CA ASP A 63 -12.12 34.33 -16.73
C ASP A 63 -10.73 34.57 -17.33
N THR A 64 -9.73 33.76 -16.94
CA THR A 64 -8.35 33.89 -17.40
C THR A 64 -8.08 33.14 -18.70
N TRP A 65 -8.80 32.04 -18.96
CA TRP A 65 -8.50 31.07 -20.03
C TRP A 65 -8.40 31.66 -21.44
N THR A 66 -9.07 32.78 -21.71
CA THR A 66 -9.07 33.44 -23.04
C THR A 66 -8.16 34.65 -23.12
N ARG A 67 -7.31 34.89 -22.10
CA ARG A 67 -6.51 36.10 -21.92
C ARG A 67 -5.02 35.75 -21.86
N PRO A 68 -4.30 35.75 -22.99
CA PRO A 68 -2.89 35.34 -23.03
C PRO A 68 -1.97 36.13 -22.10
N GLU A 69 -2.31 37.38 -21.76
CA GLU A 69 -1.53 38.18 -20.80
C GLU A 69 -1.61 37.66 -19.35
N LYS A 70 -2.49 36.68 -19.08
CA LYS A 70 -2.73 36.07 -17.78
C LYS A 70 -2.13 34.66 -17.64
N GLU A 71 -1.47 34.13 -18.67
CA GLU A 71 -0.93 32.76 -18.68
C GLU A 71 -0.01 32.48 -17.48
N ALA A 72 0.92 33.39 -17.15
CA ALA A 72 1.82 33.23 -16.01
C ALA A 72 1.07 33.26 -14.66
N GLU A 73 0.08 34.14 -14.51
CA GLU A 73 -0.77 34.20 -13.31
C GLU A 73 -1.60 32.93 -13.15
N LEU A 74 -2.11 32.38 -14.25
CA LEU A 74 -2.84 31.13 -14.22
C LEU A 74 -1.95 29.95 -13.84
N ARG A 75 -0.70 29.88 -14.32
CA ARG A 75 0.24 28.84 -13.87
C ARG A 75 0.44 28.88 -12.36
N GLU A 76 0.71 30.07 -11.81
CA GLU A 76 0.84 30.26 -10.36
C GLU A 76 -0.42 29.80 -9.59
N GLU A 77 -1.61 30.04 -10.16
CA GLU A 77 -2.88 29.60 -9.55
C GLU A 77 -3.12 28.08 -9.69
N LEU A 78 -2.70 27.45 -10.79
CA LEU A 78 -2.76 25.99 -10.95
C LEU A 78 -1.80 25.30 -9.97
N ASP A 79 -0.56 25.80 -9.84
CA ASP A 79 0.40 25.30 -8.85
C ASP A 79 -0.14 25.48 -7.42
N ALA A 80 -0.79 26.61 -7.14
CA ALA A 80 -1.45 26.82 -5.86
C ALA A 80 -2.64 25.88 -5.64
N MET A 81 -3.36 25.46 -6.68
CA MET A 81 -4.41 24.44 -6.56
C MET A 81 -3.84 23.04 -6.33
N VAL A 82 -2.67 22.71 -6.89
CA VAL A 82 -1.96 21.46 -6.55
C VAL A 82 -1.60 21.45 -5.06
N ALA A 83 -1.05 22.54 -4.53
CA ALA A 83 -0.77 22.66 -3.09
C ALA A 83 -2.05 22.62 -2.23
N ASP A 84 -3.18 23.11 -2.74
CA ASP A 84 -4.48 22.97 -2.07
C ASP A 84 -4.89 21.48 -1.97
N LEU A 85 -4.59 20.64 -2.96
CA LEU A 85 -4.86 19.20 -2.92
C LEU A 85 -4.01 18.48 -1.85
N ASP A 86 -2.71 18.79 -1.77
CA ASP A 86 -1.83 18.24 -0.73
C ASP A 86 -2.34 18.61 0.69
N ALA A 87 -2.81 19.85 0.87
CA ALA A 87 -3.36 20.32 2.14
C ALA A 87 -4.70 19.65 2.50
N VAL A 88 -5.56 19.37 1.51
CA VAL A 88 -6.78 18.59 1.74
C VAL A 88 -6.43 17.16 2.18
N ALA A 89 -5.46 16.55 1.50
CA ALA A 89 -5.05 15.18 1.76
C ALA A 89 -4.47 15.02 3.17
N GLU A 90 -3.63 15.95 3.64
CA GLU A 90 -3.13 15.91 5.02
C GLU A 90 -4.27 15.93 6.05
N VAL A 91 -5.30 16.75 5.83
CA VAL A 91 -6.47 16.80 6.71
C VAL A 91 -7.21 15.47 6.69
N TYR A 92 -7.38 14.85 5.52
CA TYR A 92 -8.00 13.54 5.40
C TYR A 92 -7.21 12.44 6.12
N PHE A 93 -5.93 12.25 5.81
CA PHE A 93 -5.09 11.18 6.39
C PHE A 93 -4.94 11.30 7.90
N THR A 94 -4.86 12.53 8.42
CA THR A 94 -4.84 12.77 9.87
C THR A 94 -6.11 12.26 10.55
N HIS A 95 -7.28 12.41 9.91
CA HIS A 95 -8.55 11.94 10.44
C HIS A 95 -8.81 10.46 10.20
N GLU A 96 -8.30 9.91 9.09
CA GLU A 96 -8.26 8.46 8.82
C GLU A 96 -7.47 7.73 9.91
N MET A 97 -6.22 8.13 10.18
CA MET A 97 -5.42 7.54 11.26
C MET A 97 -6.13 7.64 12.61
N ALA A 98 -6.73 8.81 12.91
CA ALA A 98 -7.44 8.99 14.16
C ALA A 98 -8.68 8.10 14.30
N TYR A 99 -9.42 7.90 13.20
CA TYR A 99 -10.54 6.97 13.12
C TYR A 99 -10.08 5.52 13.26
N TYR A 100 -9.00 5.13 12.57
CA TYR A 100 -8.44 3.78 12.67
C TYR A 100 -7.88 3.48 14.06
N ALA A 101 -7.41 4.46 14.81
CA ALA A 101 -7.04 4.28 16.21
C ALA A 101 -8.24 4.15 17.18
N ASP A 102 -9.48 4.34 16.73
CA ASP A 102 -10.71 4.26 17.54
C ASP A 102 -11.98 4.28 16.65
N TRP A 103 -12.20 3.22 15.90
CA TRP A 103 -13.24 3.17 14.87
C TRP A 103 -14.67 3.11 15.43
N GLU A 104 -14.82 2.83 16.73
CA GLU A 104 -16.11 2.82 17.42
C GLU A 104 -16.58 4.24 17.78
N ASN A 105 -15.73 5.25 17.59
CA ASN A 105 -16.00 6.63 17.98
C ASN A 105 -16.80 7.37 16.91
N PRO A 106 -18.09 7.69 17.15
CA PRO A 106 -18.95 8.26 16.11
C PRO A 106 -18.53 9.66 15.66
N SER A 107 -17.75 10.38 16.48
CA SER A 107 -17.25 11.70 16.10
C SER A 107 -16.05 11.60 15.16
N LYS A 108 -15.21 10.58 15.33
CA LYS A 108 -14.05 10.33 14.46
C LYS A 108 -14.52 9.75 13.12
N ASP A 109 -15.43 8.78 13.16
CA ASP A 109 -16.11 8.24 11.98
C ASP A 109 -16.77 9.34 11.12
N ALA A 110 -17.59 10.19 11.75
CA ALA A 110 -18.23 11.30 11.05
C ALA A 110 -17.24 12.30 10.45
N MET A 111 -16.09 12.51 11.09
CA MET A 111 -15.06 13.41 10.57
C MET A 111 -14.29 12.76 9.43
N TYR A 112 -13.86 11.50 9.59
CA TYR A 112 -13.23 10.69 8.54
C TYR A 112 -14.05 10.71 7.25
N GLY A 113 -15.34 10.33 7.32
CA GLY A 113 -16.22 10.34 6.15
C GLY A 113 -16.41 11.74 5.53
N GLN A 114 -16.43 12.79 6.35
CA GLN A 114 -16.53 14.16 5.86
C GLN A 114 -15.23 14.65 5.20
N THR A 115 -14.07 14.34 5.77
CA THR A 115 -12.78 14.71 5.19
C THR A 115 -12.45 13.90 3.94
N TYR A 116 -12.91 12.65 3.86
CA TYR A 116 -12.84 11.84 2.64
C TYR A 116 -13.68 12.45 1.51
N GLU A 117 -14.91 12.90 1.82
CA GLU A 117 -15.73 13.63 0.85
C GLU A 117 -15.05 14.92 0.38
N ASP A 118 -14.50 15.72 1.30
CA ASP A 118 -13.77 16.95 0.97
C ASP A 118 -12.56 16.64 0.05
N TYR A 119 -11.78 15.59 0.37
CA TYR A 119 -10.67 15.08 -0.43
C TYR A 119 -11.08 14.70 -1.85
N TYR A 120 -12.08 13.82 -1.98
CA TYR A 120 -12.59 13.41 -3.27
C TYR A 120 -13.09 14.59 -4.11
N VAL A 121 -13.84 15.51 -3.50
CA VAL A 121 -14.41 16.67 -4.18
C VAL A 121 -13.34 17.66 -4.62
N ALA A 122 -12.26 17.83 -3.85
CA ALA A 122 -11.17 18.73 -4.21
C ALA A 122 -10.50 18.32 -5.54
N PHE A 123 -10.22 17.03 -5.71
CA PHE A 123 -9.69 16.47 -6.95
C PHE A 123 -10.66 16.64 -8.13
N GLU A 124 -11.95 16.37 -7.92
CA GLU A 124 -12.99 16.60 -8.94
C GLU A 124 -13.06 18.07 -9.39
N ILE A 125 -12.91 19.02 -8.47
CA ILE A 125 -12.85 20.45 -8.79
C ILE A 125 -11.61 20.76 -9.64
N PHE A 126 -10.45 20.22 -9.29
CA PHE A 126 -9.22 20.49 -10.02
C PHE A 126 -9.25 19.89 -11.44
N TYR A 127 -9.69 18.64 -11.60
CA TYR A 127 -9.90 18.03 -12.91
C TYR A 127 -10.91 18.79 -13.76
N TRP A 128 -11.95 19.36 -13.14
CA TRP A 128 -12.87 20.25 -13.85
C TRP A 128 -12.15 21.48 -14.40
N VAL A 129 -11.28 22.13 -13.61
CA VAL A 129 -10.45 23.26 -14.06
C VAL A 129 -9.54 22.83 -15.21
N LEU A 130 -8.81 21.73 -15.06
CA LEU A 130 -7.85 21.25 -16.05
C LEU A 130 -8.52 20.90 -17.38
N CYS A 131 -9.57 20.08 -17.38
CA CYS A 131 -10.25 19.63 -18.59
C CYS A 131 -10.95 20.79 -19.32
N ASN A 132 -11.58 21.70 -18.58
CA ASN A 132 -12.23 22.87 -19.18
C ASN A 132 -11.20 23.86 -19.70
N GLY A 133 -10.11 24.09 -18.96
CA GLY A 133 -8.97 24.88 -19.37
C GLY A 133 -8.37 24.36 -20.66
N TYR A 134 -7.98 23.08 -20.70
CA TYR A 134 -7.45 22.41 -21.89
C TYR A 134 -8.37 22.58 -23.11
N SER A 135 -9.68 22.44 -22.92
CA SER A 135 -10.64 22.47 -24.04
C SER A 135 -11.06 23.87 -24.50
N LYS A 136 -10.92 24.90 -23.65
CA LYS A 136 -11.49 26.24 -23.88
C LYS A 136 -10.46 27.36 -23.88
N SER A 137 -9.24 27.10 -23.41
CA SER A 137 -8.17 28.08 -23.27
C SER A 137 -7.52 28.45 -24.60
N ALA A 138 -6.85 29.61 -24.61
CA ALA A 138 -5.95 30.03 -25.69
C ALA A 138 -4.54 29.40 -25.61
N TYR A 139 -4.24 28.65 -24.54
CA TYR A 139 -2.96 27.99 -24.24
C TYR A 139 -3.24 26.59 -23.63
N ASP A 140 -3.85 25.72 -24.43
CA ASP A 140 -4.15 24.33 -24.08
C ASP A 140 -2.91 23.54 -23.62
N GLU A 141 -1.74 23.82 -24.20
CA GLU A 141 -0.46 23.21 -23.80
C GLU A 141 -0.16 23.35 -22.29
N LEU A 142 -0.49 24.49 -21.65
CA LEU A 142 -0.31 24.67 -20.20
C LEU A 142 -1.10 23.63 -19.41
N PHE A 143 -2.36 23.37 -19.78
CA PHE A 143 -3.20 22.41 -19.07
C PHE A 143 -2.82 20.97 -19.39
N ALA A 144 -2.32 20.71 -20.61
CA ALA A 144 -1.81 19.41 -21.00
C ALA A 144 -0.61 18.97 -20.14
N GLU A 145 0.22 19.92 -19.67
CA GLU A 145 1.32 19.62 -18.73
C GLU A 145 0.82 19.00 -17.42
N TYR A 146 -0.31 19.47 -16.89
CA TYR A 146 -0.90 18.90 -15.66
C TYR A 146 -1.69 17.63 -15.93
N LEU A 147 -2.40 17.55 -17.06
CA LEU A 147 -3.20 16.37 -17.40
C LEU A 147 -2.34 15.17 -17.80
N GLY A 148 -1.13 15.36 -18.32
CA GLY A 148 -0.28 14.26 -18.79
C GLY A 148 -1.02 13.36 -19.79
N ALA A 149 -1.06 12.05 -19.52
CA ALA A 149 -1.77 11.07 -20.36
C ALA A 149 -3.29 11.31 -20.45
N ASP A 150 -3.90 11.93 -19.42
CA ASP A 150 -5.33 12.24 -19.41
C ASP A 150 -5.74 13.26 -20.47
N ALA A 151 -4.79 14.02 -21.03
CA ALA A 151 -5.06 14.93 -22.14
C ALA A 151 -5.52 14.20 -23.42
N GLU A 152 -5.25 12.89 -23.54
CA GLU A 152 -5.72 12.05 -24.64
C GLU A 152 -7.03 11.30 -24.30
N ASN A 153 -7.46 11.32 -23.04
CA ASN A 153 -8.66 10.67 -22.55
C ASN A 153 -9.92 11.46 -22.92
N LYS A 154 -10.44 11.21 -24.13
CA LYS A 154 -11.63 11.90 -24.68
C LYS A 154 -12.88 11.75 -23.80
N ASP A 155 -12.96 10.63 -23.11
CA ASP A 155 -14.09 10.29 -22.27
C ASP A 155 -14.08 11.20 -21.03
N LEU A 156 -12.95 11.24 -20.31
CA LEU A 156 -12.68 12.16 -19.19
C LEU A 156 -12.95 13.62 -19.58
N LEU A 157 -12.33 14.07 -20.67
CA LEU A 157 -12.49 15.43 -21.19
C LEU A 157 -13.96 15.76 -21.47
N ASN A 158 -14.70 14.85 -22.09
CA ASN A 158 -16.11 15.06 -22.41
C ASN A 158 -16.98 15.20 -21.15
N TYR A 159 -16.71 14.44 -20.08
CA TYR A 159 -17.46 14.58 -18.83
C TYR A 159 -17.27 15.96 -18.21
N TYR A 160 -16.03 16.38 -17.96
CA TYR A 160 -15.78 17.65 -17.29
C TYR A 160 -16.16 18.87 -18.13
N THR A 161 -16.05 18.79 -19.46
CA THR A 161 -16.39 19.92 -20.34
C THR A 161 -17.90 20.10 -20.56
N THR A 162 -18.70 19.05 -20.37
CA THR A 162 -20.16 19.07 -20.54
C THR A 162 -20.92 19.13 -19.21
N THR A 163 -20.24 18.90 -18.08
CA THR A 163 -20.82 18.94 -16.74
C THR A 163 -20.45 20.26 -16.04
N SER A 164 -21.44 20.94 -15.45
CA SER A 164 -21.17 22.15 -14.65
C SER A 164 -20.43 21.80 -13.35
N LEU A 165 -19.61 22.70 -12.83
CA LEU A 165 -18.89 22.51 -11.56
C LEU A 165 -19.83 22.10 -10.40
N ASP A 166 -21.00 22.73 -10.28
CA ASP A 166 -22.01 22.34 -9.27
C ASP A 166 -22.50 20.87 -9.38
N LEU A 167 -22.53 20.33 -10.59
CA LEU A 167 -22.92 18.94 -10.82
C LEU A 167 -21.74 18.00 -10.59
N VAL A 168 -20.52 18.41 -10.98
CA VAL A 168 -19.29 17.67 -10.67
C VAL A 168 -19.13 17.49 -9.17
N ILE A 169 -19.26 18.56 -8.38
CA ILE A 169 -19.21 18.49 -6.91
C ILE A 169 -20.29 17.53 -6.38
N ARG A 170 -21.54 17.67 -6.83
CA ARG A 170 -22.63 16.77 -6.38
C ARG A 170 -22.35 15.31 -6.73
N TYR A 171 -21.78 15.04 -7.90
CA TYR A 171 -21.43 13.68 -8.30
C TYR A 171 -20.28 13.14 -7.48
N GLY A 172 -19.23 13.94 -7.24
CA GLY A 172 -18.13 13.58 -6.34
C GLY A 172 -18.60 13.18 -4.95
N GLN A 173 -19.48 13.97 -4.33
CA GLN A 173 -20.09 13.63 -3.02
C GLN A 173 -20.90 12.32 -3.04
N SER A 174 -21.60 12.06 -4.15
CA SER A 174 -22.38 10.83 -4.28
C SER A 174 -21.50 9.61 -4.55
N ASP A 175 -20.41 9.79 -5.29
CA ASP A 175 -19.51 8.71 -5.67
C ASP A 175 -18.62 8.35 -4.47
N SER A 176 -18.09 9.32 -3.69
CA SER A 176 -17.33 9.03 -2.45
C SER A 176 -18.14 8.18 -1.46
N SER A 177 -19.41 8.54 -1.23
CA SER A 177 -20.32 7.75 -0.36
C SER A 177 -20.58 6.35 -0.90
N TYR A 178 -20.63 6.16 -2.22
CA TYR A 178 -20.82 4.83 -2.81
C TYR A 178 -19.59 3.94 -2.63
N TYR A 179 -18.38 4.49 -2.80
CA TYR A 179 -17.14 3.76 -2.61
C TYR A 179 -16.94 3.33 -1.16
N SER A 180 -17.15 4.25 -0.21
CA SER A 180 -17.11 3.91 1.22
C SER A 180 -18.08 2.79 1.54
N GLY A 181 -19.34 2.88 1.08
CA GLY A 181 -20.34 1.86 1.36
C GLY A 181 -20.04 0.48 0.76
N ALA A 182 -19.37 0.42 -0.40
CA ALA A 182 -18.99 -0.86 -1.00
C ALA A 182 -17.90 -1.59 -0.20
N LEU A 183 -16.98 -0.84 0.43
CA LEU A 183 -15.98 -1.39 1.34
C LEU A 183 -16.61 -1.77 2.68
N ASP A 184 -17.53 -0.95 3.21
CA ASP A 184 -18.28 -1.28 4.42
C ASP A 184 -19.02 -2.61 4.26
N ASP A 185 -19.70 -2.83 3.12
CA ASP A 185 -20.39 -4.09 2.80
C ASP A 185 -19.40 -5.28 2.83
N TYR A 186 -18.17 -5.11 2.34
CA TYR A 186 -17.14 -6.16 2.35
C TYR A 186 -16.73 -6.49 3.79
N TYR A 187 -16.41 -5.47 4.59
CA TYR A 187 -15.99 -5.62 5.99
C TYR A 187 -17.11 -6.19 6.88
N GLU A 188 -18.38 -5.88 6.59
CA GLU A 188 -19.51 -6.53 7.24
C GLU A 188 -19.58 -8.03 6.96
N ILE A 189 -19.24 -8.46 5.74
CA ILE A 189 -19.22 -9.88 5.35
C ILE A 189 -17.99 -10.59 5.90
N SER A 190 -16.78 -10.05 5.68
CA SER A 190 -15.53 -10.70 6.07
C SER A 190 -15.40 -10.84 7.60
N GLY A 191 -15.92 -9.85 8.35
CA GLY A 191 -15.96 -9.83 9.81
C GLY A 191 -17.12 -10.61 10.44
N ASP A 192 -18.13 -11.08 9.69
CA ASP A 192 -19.25 -11.85 10.26
C ASP A 192 -18.85 -13.30 10.55
N THR A 193 -18.29 -13.50 11.74
CA THR A 193 -17.94 -14.83 12.28
C THR A 193 -19.12 -15.80 12.45
N SER A 194 -20.38 -15.36 12.25
CA SER A 194 -21.57 -16.21 12.28
C SER A 194 -22.02 -16.70 10.92
N MET A 195 -21.48 -16.14 9.83
CA MET A 195 -21.73 -16.55 8.45
C MET A 195 -20.99 -17.85 8.14
N ASP A 196 -21.58 -18.67 7.27
CA ASP A 196 -20.88 -19.84 6.72
C ASP A 196 -19.81 -19.37 5.73
N GLU A 197 -18.61 -19.96 5.79
CA GLU A 197 -17.46 -19.54 4.98
C GLU A 197 -17.75 -19.62 3.47
N GLU A 198 -18.48 -20.65 3.02
CA GLU A 198 -18.85 -20.81 1.60
C GLU A 198 -19.82 -19.70 1.16
N ASP A 199 -20.76 -19.32 2.04
CA ASP A 199 -21.71 -18.22 1.78
C ASP A 199 -21.00 -16.85 1.80
N ALA A 200 -19.99 -16.67 2.66
CA ALA A 200 -19.19 -15.45 2.72
C ALA A 200 -18.32 -15.28 1.48
N ASP A 201 -17.62 -16.34 1.07
CA ASP A 201 -16.78 -16.36 -0.14
C ASP A 201 -17.61 -16.14 -1.40
N LEU A 202 -18.81 -16.71 -1.50
CA LEU A 202 -19.66 -16.49 -2.66
C LEU A 202 -20.11 -15.03 -2.79
N GLN A 203 -20.49 -14.40 -1.68
CA GLN A 203 -20.85 -12.98 -1.67
C GLN A 203 -19.63 -12.10 -1.98
N CYS A 204 -18.48 -12.43 -1.43
CA CYS A 204 -17.21 -11.78 -1.74
C CYS A 204 -16.86 -11.94 -3.22
N ALA A 205 -17.05 -13.11 -3.84
CA ALA A 205 -16.83 -13.31 -5.28
C ALA A 205 -17.80 -12.46 -6.14
N GLU A 206 -19.07 -12.33 -5.75
CA GLU A 206 -20.02 -11.43 -6.42
C GLU A 206 -19.55 -9.97 -6.37
N MET A 207 -19.14 -9.52 -5.18
CA MET A 207 -18.61 -8.17 -4.98
C MET A 207 -17.34 -7.94 -5.78
N TYR A 208 -16.42 -8.91 -5.81
CA TYR A 208 -15.18 -8.82 -6.57
C TYR A 208 -15.46 -8.66 -8.07
N LEU A 209 -16.36 -9.46 -8.66
CA LEU A 209 -16.74 -9.34 -10.06
C LEU A 209 -17.44 -8.00 -10.36
N ASP A 210 -18.27 -7.51 -9.44
CA ASP A 210 -18.88 -6.19 -9.56
C ASP A 210 -17.85 -5.06 -9.46
N ASN A 211 -16.81 -5.24 -8.62
CA ASN A 211 -15.66 -4.35 -8.49
C ASN A 211 -14.79 -4.38 -9.76
N LEU A 212 -14.56 -5.54 -10.38
CA LEU A 212 -13.78 -5.61 -11.62
C LEU A 212 -14.47 -4.97 -12.82
N LYS A 213 -15.82 -4.98 -12.88
CA LYS A 213 -16.58 -4.22 -13.91
C LYS A 213 -16.33 -2.70 -13.81
N THR A 214 -15.71 -2.27 -12.73
CA THR A 214 -15.34 -0.89 -12.48
C THR A 214 -14.01 -0.47 -13.10
N TYR A 215 -13.12 -1.42 -13.37
CA TYR A 215 -11.80 -1.25 -13.96
C TYR A 215 -11.81 -1.53 -15.48
N ASP A 216 -10.82 -1.02 -16.22
CA ASP A 216 -10.58 -1.44 -17.60
C ASP A 216 -9.64 -2.65 -17.63
N CYS A 217 -10.14 -3.83 -17.25
CA CYS A 217 -9.33 -5.02 -16.98
C CYS A 217 -8.53 -5.61 -18.17
N SER A 218 -8.49 -4.95 -19.34
CA SER A 218 -7.71 -5.43 -20.48
C SER A 218 -6.19 -5.33 -20.26
N ASN A 219 -5.72 -4.26 -19.63
CA ASN A 219 -4.35 -4.05 -19.12
C ASN A 219 -4.31 -3.06 -17.93
N TYR A 220 -5.44 -2.42 -17.58
CA TYR A 220 -5.48 -1.32 -16.63
C TYR A 220 -5.03 -1.71 -15.24
N LEU A 221 -5.30 -2.93 -14.75
CA LEU A 221 -4.82 -3.33 -13.42
C LEU A 221 -3.29 -3.37 -13.33
N TYR A 222 -2.56 -3.45 -14.44
CA TYR A 222 -1.09 -3.38 -14.44
C TYR A 222 -0.60 -1.97 -14.75
N ASP A 223 -1.21 -1.29 -15.73
CA ASP A 223 -0.89 0.10 -16.06
C ASP A 223 -1.13 1.03 -14.86
N TYR A 224 -2.17 0.75 -14.07
CA TYR A 224 -2.59 1.53 -12.92
C TYR A 224 -1.55 1.57 -11.79
N PHE A 225 -0.78 0.50 -11.60
CA PHE A 225 0.30 0.44 -10.60
C PHE A 225 1.68 0.78 -11.19
N ALA A 226 1.70 1.45 -12.35
CA ALA A 226 2.92 1.86 -13.02
C ALA A 226 3.90 0.68 -13.20
N ARG A 227 3.42 -0.42 -13.80
CA ARG A 227 4.25 -1.61 -14.05
C ARG A 227 4.92 -1.58 -15.41
N ASP A 228 6.16 -2.05 -15.48
CA ASP A 228 6.94 -2.23 -16.72
C ASP A 228 7.13 -3.70 -17.12
N TYR A 229 6.21 -4.54 -16.65
CA TYR A 229 6.04 -5.95 -17.00
C TYR A 229 4.55 -6.27 -17.20
N GLU A 230 4.27 -7.38 -17.86
CA GLU A 230 2.90 -7.80 -18.17
C GLU A 230 2.45 -8.92 -17.23
N ALA A 231 1.13 -9.13 -17.12
CA ALA A 231 0.59 -10.25 -16.33
C ALA A 231 1.10 -11.63 -16.80
N ALA A 232 1.45 -11.76 -18.09
CA ALA A 232 2.07 -12.97 -18.62
C ALA A 232 3.49 -13.23 -18.08
N ASP A 233 4.25 -12.18 -17.75
CA ASP A 233 5.57 -12.31 -17.13
C ASP A 233 5.42 -12.84 -15.69
N ALA A 234 4.48 -12.29 -14.93
CA ALA A 234 4.13 -12.76 -13.58
C ALA A 234 3.59 -14.20 -13.59
N SER A 235 2.72 -14.55 -14.53
CA SER A 235 2.19 -15.91 -14.70
C SER A 235 3.30 -16.93 -15.03
N ALA A 236 4.27 -16.55 -15.87
CA ALA A 236 5.44 -17.40 -16.13
C ALA A 236 6.31 -17.59 -14.88
N LEU A 237 6.42 -16.58 -14.02
CA LEU A 237 7.14 -16.66 -12.75
C LEU A 237 6.40 -17.54 -11.72
N TYR A 238 5.07 -17.46 -11.66
CA TYR A 238 4.21 -18.35 -10.87
C TYR A 238 4.44 -19.83 -11.19
N GLU A 239 4.43 -20.19 -12.48
CA GLU A 239 4.67 -21.58 -12.92
C GLU A 239 6.04 -22.11 -12.47
N ARG A 240 7.04 -21.24 -12.38
CA ARG A 240 8.37 -21.62 -11.89
C ARG A 240 8.38 -21.75 -10.38
N MET A 241 7.80 -20.79 -9.67
CA MET A 241 7.62 -20.83 -8.21
C MET A 241 7.02 -22.16 -7.76
N LEU A 242 5.93 -22.62 -8.42
CA LEU A 242 5.29 -23.90 -8.13
C LEU A 242 6.24 -25.11 -8.19
N THR A 243 7.22 -25.07 -9.09
CA THR A 243 8.13 -26.20 -9.31
C THR A 243 9.44 -26.12 -8.53
N GLU A 244 9.94 -24.90 -8.30
CA GLU A 244 11.28 -24.65 -7.79
C GLU A 244 11.26 -24.22 -6.30
N LEU A 245 10.23 -23.51 -5.86
CA LEU A 245 10.15 -22.89 -4.52
C LEU A 245 9.06 -23.49 -3.64
N GLN A 246 7.88 -23.82 -4.17
CA GLN A 246 6.74 -24.35 -3.40
C GLN A 246 7.12 -25.53 -2.47
N PRO A 247 7.89 -26.55 -2.91
CA PRO A 247 8.26 -27.65 -2.01
C PRO A 247 9.12 -27.21 -0.83
N LEU A 248 9.94 -26.17 -1.01
CA LEU A 248 10.78 -25.61 0.05
C LEU A 248 9.98 -24.71 0.99
N TYR A 249 8.99 -24.00 0.46
CA TYR A 249 8.03 -23.23 1.26
C TYR A 249 7.27 -24.15 2.24
N ASP A 250 6.76 -25.29 1.77
CA ASP A 250 6.09 -26.29 2.63
C ASP A 250 7.03 -26.87 3.70
N GLU A 251 8.29 -27.13 3.35
CA GLU A 251 9.32 -27.63 4.27
C GLU A 251 9.67 -26.57 5.33
N LEU A 252 9.83 -25.32 4.91
CA LEU A 252 10.11 -24.18 5.79
C LEU A 252 8.96 -23.94 6.78
N TYR A 253 7.71 -23.96 6.31
CA TYR A 253 6.53 -23.87 7.17
C TYR A 253 6.51 -25.02 8.20
N THR A 254 6.79 -26.25 7.77
CA THR A 254 6.82 -27.41 8.67
C THR A 254 7.85 -27.24 9.77
N LEU A 255 9.06 -26.78 9.44
CA LEU A 255 10.10 -26.49 10.43
C LEU A 255 9.66 -25.43 11.44
N ILE A 256 9.03 -24.36 10.97
CA ILE A 256 8.53 -23.28 11.83
C ILE A 256 7.42 -23.78 12.76
N ALA A 257 6.45 -24.51 12.21
CA ALA A 257 5.26 -24.98 12.91
C ALA A 257 5.57 -26.10 13.94
N GLU A 258 6.57 -26.93 13.68
CA GLU A 258 6.99 -27.99 14.62
C GLU A 258 7.95 -27.49 15.71
N HIS A 259 8.47 -26.27 15.58
CA HIS A 259 9.41 -25.72 16.55
C HIS A 259 8.73 -25.36 17.89
N PRO A 260 9.40 -25.57 19.05
CA PRO A 260 8.82 -25.24 20.35
C PRO A 260 8.40 -23.77 20.56
N TYR A 261 8.96 -22.85 19.78
CA TYR A 261 8.64 -21.41 19.82
C TYR A 261 7.47 -20.99 18.93
N TYR A 262 6.82 -21.92 18.21
CA TYR A 262 5.73 -21.57 17.30
C TYR A 262 4.56 -20.85 18.00
N GLU A 263 4.06 -21.42 19.08
CA GLU A 263 2.97 -20.80 19.85
C GLU A 263 3.41 -19.47 20.49
N ASP A 264 4.71 -19.29 20.74
CA ASP A 264 5.25 -18.09 21.36
C ASP A 264 5.20 -16.87 20.41
N LEU A 265 5.12 -17.08 19.09
CA LEU A 265 4.95 -16.02 18.07
C LEU A 265 3.69 -15.17 18.31
N TYR A 266 2.62 -15.81 18.80
CA TYR A 266 1.30 -15.21 19.00
C TYR A 266 1.06 -14.76 20.45
N THR A 267 2.15 -14.63 21.23
CA THR A 267 2.10 -14.22 22.64
C THR A 267 3.08 -13.08 22.90
N ASP A 268 3.10 -12.58 24.13
CA ASP A 268 4.06 -11.58 24.60
C ASP A 268 5.48 -12.11 24.78
N ALA A 269 5.74 -13.39 24.51
CA ALA A 269 7.06 -14.02 24.67
C ALA A 269 8.15 -13.34 23.83
N PHE A 270 7.80 -12.88 22.63
CA PHE A 270 8.70 -12.15 21.73
C PHE A 270 8.30 -10.69 21.53
N GLY A 271 7.29 -10.20 22.26
CA GLY A 271 6.84 -8.81 22.19
C GLY A 271 7.94 -7.84 22.64
N VAL A 272 8.18 -6.80 21.84
CA VAL A 272 9.19 -5.77 22.13
C VAL A 272 8.53 -4.53 22.74
N SER A 273 8.71 -4.36 24.06
CA SER A 273 8.00 -3.30 24.81
C SER A 273 8.27 -1.86 24.35
N ASP A 274 9.46 -1.58 23.80
CA ASP A 274 9.83 -0.28 23.21
C ASP A 274 10.17 -0.49 21.73
N MET A 275 9.14 -0.80 20.95
CA MET A 275 9.22 -1.13 19.53
C MET A 275 9.88 0.01 18.73
N LEU A 276 9.38 1.24 18.84
CA LEU A 276 9.95 2.38 18.10
C LEU A 276 11.36 2.75 18.57
N GLY A 277 11.65 2.69 19.87
CA GLY A 277 13.02 2.88 20.37
C GLY A 277 13.98 1.79 19.87
N THR A 278 13.49 0.57 19.68
CA THR A 278 14.24 -0.53 19.09
C THR A 278 14.52 -0.26 17.61
N VAL A 279 13.50 0.13 16.83
CA VAL A 279 13.67 0.59 15.44
C VAL A 279 14.72 1.69 15.36
N GLN A 280 14.63 2.72 16.21
CA GLN A 280 15.60 3.83 16.24
C GLN A 280 17.03 3.40 16.51
N LYS A 281 17.22 2.47 17.46
CA LYS A 281 18.55 2.00 17.85
C LYS A 281 19.26 1.34 16.67
N TYR A 282 18.62 0.36 16.04
CA TYR A 282 19.29 -0.49 15.05
C TYR A 282 19.32 0.14 13.65
N THR A 283 18.34 0.96 13.30
CA THR A 283 18.42 1.77 12.06
C THR A 283 19.66 2.68 12.04
N GLY A 284 20.09 3.19 13.20
CA GLY A 284 21.34 3.93 13.32
C GLY A 284 22.62 3.10 13.20
N GLU A 285 22.55 1.78 13.43
CA GLU A 285 23.67 0.85 13.18
C GLU A 285 23.71 0.40 11.70
N ILE A 286 22.59 0.47 10.98
CA ILE A 286 22.50 0.19 9.54
C ILE A 286 23.13 1.33 8.74
N SER A 287 22.59 2.55 8.85
CA SER A 287 23.09 3.70 8.10
C SER A 287 22.81 5.06 8.78
N PRO A 288 23.62 6.10 8.49
CA PRO A 288 23.36 7.46 8.96
C PRO A 288 22.06 8.09 8.45
N GLU A 289 21.61 7.73 7.24
CA GLU A 289 20.37 8.28 6.67
C GLU A 289 19.14 7.60 7.30
N LEU A 290 19.20 6.29 7.59
CA LEU A 290 18.18 5.60 8.39
C LEU A 290 18.12 6.18 9.82
N GLU A 291 19.26 6.48 10.46
CA GLU A 291 19.28 7.18 11.76
C GLU A 291 18.55 8.54 11.70
N ARG A 292 18.74 9.27 10.59
CA ARG A 292 18.10 10.57 10.36
C ARG A 292 16.59 10.41 10.19
N SER A 293 16.13 9.43 9.42
CA SER A 293 14.71 9.11 9.27
C SER A 293 14.09 8.71 10.60
N ALA A 294 14.76 7.86 11.40
CA ALA A 294 14.23 7.43 12.69
C ALA A 294 14.08 8.59 13.68
N LYS A 295 15.02 9.54 13.69
CA LYS A 295 14.88 10.79 14.45
C LYS A 295 13.71 11.64 13.96
N LYS A 296 13.47 11.71 12.65
CA LYS A 296 12.31 12.43 12.11
C LYS A 296 10.99 11.82 12.59
N LEU A 297 10.85 10.50 12.46
CA LEU A 297 9.66 9.79 12.92
C LEU A 297 9.40 10.02 14.41
N ILE A 298 10.42 9.85 15.25
CA ILE A 298 10.27 9.78 16.70
C ILE A 298 10.30 11.16 17.36
N ASP A 299 11.27 12.02 17.00
CA ASP A 299 11.43 13.32 17.67
C ASP A 299 10.30 14.31 17.26
N GLU A 300 9.72 14.14 16.07
CA GLU A 300 8.62 14.98 15.56
C GLU A 300 7.24 14.31 15.71
N GLU A 301 7.18 13.11 16.30
CA GLU A 301 5.94 12.36 16.58
C GLU A 301 5.08 12.11 15.31
N TRP A 302 5.73 11.72 14.20
CA TRP A 302 5.06 11.44 12.91
C TRP A 302 4.48 10.02 12.83
N TYR A 303 3.90 9.55 13.93
CA TYR A 303 3.31 8.22 14.02
C TYR A 303 2.05 8.20 14.90
N MET A 304 1.25 7.16 14.74
CA MET A 304 0.13 6.81 15.61
C MET A 304 0.17 5.31 15.91
N ILE A 305 -0.03 4.96 17.19
CA ILE A 305 -0.09 3.57 17.62
C ILE A 305 -1.55 3.25 17.96
N GLY A 306 -2.16 2.31 17.25
CA GLY A 306 -3.45 1.73 17.58
C GLY A 306 -3.28 0.54 18.52
N GLN A 307 -4.12 0.42 19.55
CA GLN A 307 -4.09 -0.73 20.45
C GLN A 307 -5.50 -1.19 20.85
N GLY A 308 -5.75 -2.49 20.63
CA GLY A 308 -6.96 -3.19 21.07
C GLY A 308 -8.11 -3.18 20.07
N ASP A 309 -9.17 -3.87 20.45
CA ASP A 309 -10.28 -4.34 19.60
C ASP A 309 -11.14 -3.22 18.96
N ALA A 310 -10.91 -1.97 19.36
CA ALA A 310 -11.55 -0.79 18.76
C ALA A 310 -10.65 -0.08 17.73
N CYS A 311 -9.53 -0.69 17.35
CA CYS A 311 -8.59 -0.14 16.38
C CYS A 311 -8.56 -1.00 15.12
N TYR A 312 -8.24 -0.38 14.00
CA TYR A 312 -7.81 -1.07 12.79
C TYR A 312 -6.56 -1.88 13.09
N THR A 313 -6.56 -3.14 12.68
CA THR A 313 -5.54 -4.15 13.00
C THR A 313 -4.40 -4.19 11.99
N GLY A 314 -4.51 -3.46 10.87
CA GLY A 314 -3.42 -3.27 9.92
C GLY A 314 -2.44 -2.17 10.35
N SER A 315 -1.33 -2.03 9.63
CA SER A 315 -0.35 -0.94 9.77
C SER A 315 -0.03 -0.41 8.39
N TYR A 316 0.40 0.85 8.27
CA TYR A 316 0.68 1.49 6.99
C TYR A 316 1.49 2.79 7.15
N CYS A 317 2.11 3.22 6.05
CA CYS A 317 2.73 4.54 5.88
C CYS A 317 1.94 5.39 4.88
N ILE A 318 1.87 6.71 5.13
CA ILE A 318 1.24 7.69 4.23
C ILE A 318 2.19 8.86 3.98
N SER A 319 2.46 9.16 2.71
CA SER A 319 3.17 10.37 2.31
C SER A 319 2.29 11.63 2.45
N ILE A 320 2.86 12.71 2.99
CA ILE A 320 2.26 14.05 3.06
C ILE A 320 3.10 14.98 2.17
N PRO A 321 2.88 14.94 0.85
CA PRO A 321 3.71 15.70 -0.08
C PRO A 321 3.59 17.22 0.14
N GLY A 322 4.64 17.95 -0.23
CA GLY A 322 4.75 19.40 0.01
C GLY A 322 5.24 19.80 1.41
N GLN A 323 5.36 18.86 2.36
CA GLN A 323 5.89 19.11 3.71
C GLN A 323 7.17 18.34 4.07
N GLU A 324 7.72 17.54 3.14
CA GLU A 324 8.83 16.61 3.43
C GLU A 324 8.50 15.75 4.67
N LYS A 325 7.30 15.14 4.65
CA LYS A 325 6.68 14.45 5.78
C LYS A 325 5.97 13.20 5.30
N ALA A 326 6.04 12.15 6.11
CA ALA A 326 5.18 10.99 6.03
C ALA A 326 4.63 10.70 7.43
N LEU A 327 3.53 9.97 7.53
CA LEU A 327 2.90 9.55 8.77
C LEU A 327 2.82 8.03 8.81
N LEU A 328 3.00 7.46 9.99
CA LEU A 328 3.08 6.02 10.17
C LEU A 328 2.04 5.53 11.19
N TYR A 329 1.14 4.64 10.79
CA TYR A 329 0.19 3.99 11.70
C TYR A 329 0.66 2.56 11.98
N ILE A 330 0.84 2.20 13.26
CA ILE A 330 1.14 0.82 13.67
C ILE A 330 0.04 0.33 14.59
N TYR A 331 -0.52 -0.83 14.27
CA TYR A 331 -1.30 -1.60 15.22
C TYR A 331 -0.38 -2.43 16.12
N GLN A 332 -0.54 -2.28 17.44
CA GLN A 332 0.26 -2.99 18.42
C GLN A 332 -0.56 -4.12 19.07
N SER A 333 -0.13 -5.36 18.84
CA SER A 333 -0.76 -6.60 19.31
C SER A 333 -0.05 -7.23 20.52
N GLU A 334 1.12 -6.68 20.91
CA GLU A 334 2.06 -7.19 21.91
C GLU A 334 2.74 -8.52 21.53
N GLN A 335 2.87 -8.80 20.23
CA GLN A 335 3.43 -10.04 19.69
C GLN A 335 4.76 -9.82 18.97
N TYR A 336 5.38 -10.90 18.45
CA TYR A 336 6.58 -10.83 17.62
C TYR A 336 6.41 -9.84 16.46
N TYR A 337 5.27 -9.92 15.77
CA TYR A 337 4.99 -9.16 14.57
C TYR A 337 4.95 -7.64 14.79
N ASP A 338 4.78 -7.15 16.02
CA ASP A 338 4.80 -5.70 16.28
C ASP A 338 6.12 -5.07 15.80
N LEU A 339 7.26 -5.67 16.16
CA LEU A 339 8.56 -5.13 15.74
C LEU A 339 8.78 -5.32 14.24
N TYR A 340 8.41 -6.50 13.70
CA TYR A 340 8.56 -6.77 12.27
C TYR A 340 7.76 -5.75 11.43
N THR A 341 6.49 -5.55 11.76
CA THR A 341 5.61 -4.60 11.09
C THR A 341 6.11 -3.17 11.25
N ALA A 342 6.59 -2.78 12.44
CA ALA A 342 7.16 -1.44 12.62
C ALA A 342 8.42 -1.21 11.78
N VAL A 343 9.25 -2.22 11.57
CA VAL A 343 10.42 -2.15 10.69
C VAL A 343 9.98 -2.06 9.22
N HIS A 344 8.99 -2.86 8.83
CA HIS A 344 8.40 -2.82 7.49
C HIS A 344 7.88 -1.43 7.14
N GLU A 345 7.00 -0.87 7.98
CA GLU A 345 6.44 0.47 7.76
C GLU A 345 7.51 1.56 7.83
N PHE A 346 8.54 1.39 8.67
CA PHE A 346 9.65 2.33 8.72
C PHE A 346 10.47 2.35 7.42
N GLY A 347 10.52 1.23 6.69
CA GLY A 347 11.13 1.17 5.37
C GLY A 347 10.39 2.04 4.35
N HIS A 348 9.06 1.99 4.31
CA HIS A 348 8.24 2.92 3.52
C HIS A 348 8.49 4.36 3.95
N PHE A 349 8.38 4.64 5.26
CA PHE A 349 8.60 5.97 5.81
C PHE A 349 9.94 6.53 5.36
N HIS A 350 11.03 5.76 5.48
CA HIS A 350 12.38 6.19 5.12
C HIS A 350 12.47 6.69 3.67
N ALA A 351 11.77 6.08 2.72
CA ALA A 351 11.67 6.56 1.35
C ALA A 351 10.71 7.76 1.22
N GLU A 352 9.50 7.65 1.76
CA GLU A 352 8.40 8.56 1.49
C GLU A 352 8.54 9.95 2.11
N TRP A 353 9.07 10.10 3.34
CA TRP A 353 9.14 11.44 3.94
C TRP A 353 10.12 12.37 3.19
N ARG A 354 11.02 11.79 2.38
CA ARG A 354 11.99 12.53 1.55
C ARG A 354 11.44 12.83 0.15
N ASP A 355 10.31 12.25 -0.22
CA ASP A 355 9.65 12.47 -1.49
C ASP A 355 8.76 13.72 -1.42
N ASP A 356 9.04 14.71 -2.29
CA ASP A 356 8.27 15.95 -2.37
C ASP A 356 7.29 15.99 -3.54
N THR A 357 7.12 14.87 -4.27
CA THR A 357 6.22 14.76 -5.41
C THR A 357 4.79 15.09 -4.97
N PRO A 358 4.18 16.19 -5.47
CA PRO A 358 2.83 16.57 -5.10
C PRO A 358 1.84 15.44 -5.37
N LEU A 359 0.84 15.26 -4.51
CA LEU A 359 -0.07 14.11 -4.54
C LEU A 359 -0.73 13.93 -5.91
N PHE A 360 -1.08 15.04 -6.54
CA PHE A 360 -1.69 15.05 -7.88
C PHE A 360 -0.80 14.46 -8.99
N PHE A 361 0.51 14.46 -8.81
CA PHE A 361 1.49 13.95 -9.76
C PHE A 361 2.09 12.60 -9.36
N GLN A 362 1.67 12.03 -8.23
CA GLN A 362 2.21 10.74 -7.78
C GLN A 362 1.70 9.61 -8.68
N GLU A 363 2.62 8.77 -9.13
CA GLU A 363 2.29 7.56 -9.89
C GLU A 363 2.20 6.30 -9.00
N ASN A 364 2.75 6.35 -7.79
CA ASN A 364 2.66 5.31 -6.77
C ASN A 364 2.99 3.89 -7.27
N CYS A 365 4.23 3.69 -7.73
CA CYS A 365 4.77 2.38 -8.09
C CYS A 365 4.95 1.53 -6.82
N VAL A 366 3.89 0.81 -6.46
CA VAL A 366 3.82 -0.07 -5.28
C VAL A 366 4.94 -1.11 -5.28
N ASP A 367 5.26 -1.69 -6.45
CA ASP A 367 6.34 -2.66 -6.57
C ASP A 367 7.68 -2.12 -6.05
N ILE A 368 7.97 -0.82 -6.24
CA ILE A 368 9.18 -0.17 -5.69
C ILE A 368 9.01 0.10 -4.20
N ALA A 369 7.84 0.63 -3.80
CA ALA A 369 7.55 0.96 -2.41
C ALA A 369 7.75 -0.24 -1.47
N GLU A 370 7.29 -1.43 -1.88
CA GLU A 370 7.43 -2.67 -1.12
C GLU A 370 8.88 -3.19 -1.04
N VAL A 371 9.77 -2.81 -1.99
CA VAL A 371 11.22 -3.12 -1.83
C VAL A 371 11.79 -2.32 -0.67
N HIS A 372 11.30 -1.10 -0.44
CA HIS A 372 11.76 -0.25 0.67
C HIS A 372 11.43 -0.86 2.03
N SER A 373 10.24 -1.45 2.17
CA SER A 373 9.77 -2.07 3.39
C SER A 373 10.38 -3.45 3.62
N GLN A 374 10.18 -4.39 2.69
CA GLN A 374 10.68 -5.77 2.80
C GLN A 374 12.21 -5.84 2.83
N GLY A 375 12.89 -4.99 2.06
CA GLY A 375 14.35 -4.92 2.05
C GLY A 375 14.92 -4.48 3.40
N LEU A 376 14.25 -3.56 4.10
CA LEU A 376 14.67 -3.15 5.43
C LEU A 376 14.41 -4.24 6.47
N SER A 377 13.26 -4.92 6.38
CA SER A 377 12.93 -6.06 7.25
C SER A 377 14.03 -7.13 7.20
N MET A 378 14.57 -7.42 6.01
CA MET A 378 15.69 -8.34 5.86
C MET A 378 16.98 -7.83 6.50
N LEU A 379 17.35 -6.57 6.30
CA LEU A 379 18.55 -6.00 6.94
C LEU A 379 18.47 -6.03 8.47
N TYR A 380 17.26 -5.93 9.00
CA TYR A 380 17.02 -5.87 10.44
C TYR A 380 17.24 -7.22 11.13
N THR A 381 17.17 -8.34 10.40
CA THR A 381 17.43 -9.67 10.98
C THR A 381 18.86 -9.83 11.49
N ALA A 382 19.82 -9.06 10.94
CA ALA A 382 21.20 -9.02 11.42
C ALA A 382 21.35 -8.65 12.91
N PHE A 383 20.31 -8.07 13.53
CA PHE A 383 20.29 -7.67 14.93
C PHE A 383 19.46 -8.60 15.82
N TYR A 384 18.85 -9.66 15.28
CA TYR A 384 17.98 -10.56 16.04
C TYR A 384 18.69 -11.23 17.21
N ASP A 385 19.99 -11.55 17.08
CA ASP A 385 20.82 -12.06 18.19
C ASP A 385 20.82 -11.12 19.40
N GLU A 386 20.88 -9.81 19.17
CA GLU A 386 20.87 -8.81 20.24
C GLU A 386 19.46 -8.56 20.81
N ILE A 387 18.43 -8.70 19.97
CA ILE A 387 17.04 -8.39 20.32
C ILE A 387 16.38 -9.57 21.03
N PHE A 388 16.52 -10.77 20.48
CA PHE A 388 15.77 -11.97 20.84
C PHE A 388 16.63 -13.07 21.48
N GLY A 389 17.96 -12.98 21.39
CA GLY A 389 18.88 -13.90 22.06
C GLY A 389 18.70 -15.35 21.60
N GLU A 390 18.30 -16.25 22.49
CA GLU A 390 18.17 -17.69 22.17
C GLU A 390 17.11 -17.99 21.09
N ALA A 391 16.17 -17.08 20.85
CA ALA A 391 15.15 -17.23 19.80
C ALA A 391 15.56 -16.61 18.45
N ALA A 392 16.71 -15.94 18.36
CA ALA A 392 17.12 -15.18 17.17
C ALA A 392 17.12 -16.01 15.88
N GLU A 393 17.76 -17.18 15.90
CA GLU A 393 17.84 -18.08 14.74
C GLU A 393 16.46 -18.55 14.27
N TYR A 394 15.55 -18.84 15.22
CA TYR A 394 14.17 -19.20 14.91
C TYR A 394 13.40 -18.04 14.28
N LEU A 395 13.53 -16.84 14.84
CA LEU A 395 12.82 -15.66 14.34
C LEU A 395 13.38 -15.15 13.01
N GLU A 396 14.68 -15.34 12.74
CA GLU A 396 15.25 -15.11 11.41
C GLU A 396 14.64 -16.07 10.39
N LEU A 397 14.47 -17.36 10.74
CA LEU A 397 13.80 -18.33 9.89
C LEU A 397 12.33 -17.95 9.62
N VAL A 398 11.62 -17.44 10.64
CA VAL A 398 10.24 -16.92 10.50
C VAL A 398 10.21 -15.71 9.57
N THR A 399 11.12 -14.76 9.71
CA THR A 399 11.19 -13.60 8.80
C THR A 399 11.57 -13.99 7.38
N LEU A 400 12.46 -14.98 7.20
CA LEU A 400 12.73 -15.53 5.87
C LEU A 400 11.49 -16.21 5.28
N TYR A 401 10.74 -16.93 6.11
CA TYR A 401 9.46 -17.52 5.69
C TYR A 401 8.46 -16.46 5.27
N ASP A 402 8.28 -15.38 6.02
CA ASP A 402 7.36 -14.28 5.65
C ASP A 402 7.72 -13.66 4.29
N LEU A 403 9.02 -13.56 3.98
CA LEU A 403 9.48 -13.09 2.67
C LEU A 403 9.17 -14.09 1.55
N VAL A 404 9.36 -15.40 1.81
CA VAL A 404 9.03 -16.46 0.83
C VAL A 404 7.52 -16.57 0.65
N ASP A 405 6.74 -16.44 1.72
CA ASP A 405 5.28 -16.38 1.73
C ASP A 405 4.80 -15.23 0.82
N SER A 406 5.38 -14.04 0.96
CA SER A 406 5.10 -12.89 0.08
C SER A 406 5.29 -13.22 -1.41
N ILE A 407 6.31 -14.03 -1.77
CA ILE A 407 6.53 -14.51 -3.15
C ILE A 407 5.44 -15.50 -3.57
N VAL A 408 5.19 -16.52 -2.75
CA VAL A 408 4.25 -17.61 -3.06
C VAL A 408 2.83 -17.06 -3.16
N CYS A 409 2.37 -16.37 -2.13
CA CYS A 409 1.04 -15.78 -2.02
C CYS A 409 0.84 -14.66 -3.04
N GLY A 410 1.82 -13.77 -3.22
CA GLY A 410 1.75 -12.70 -4.22
C GLY A 410 1.58 -13.22 -5.64
N LEU A 411 2.32 -14.27 -6.02
CA LEU A 411 2.20 -14.93 -7.32
C LEU A 411 0.88 -15.72 -7.45
N ALA A 412 0.43 -16.38 -6.38
CA ALA A 412 -0.83 -17.13 -6.37
C ALA A 412 -2.04 -16.20 -6.59
N VAL A 413 -2.14 -15.12 -5.83
CA VAL A 413 -3.21 -14.12 -5.99
C VAL A 413 -3.10 -13.43 -7.35
N GLY A 414 -1.89 -13.06 -7.78
CA GLY A 414 -1.68 -12.46 -9.11
C GLY A 414 -2.13 -13.38 -10.26
N GLU A 415 -1.88 -14.69 -10.17
CA GLU A 415 -2.36 -15.68 -11.14
C GLU A 415 -3.89 -15.83 -11.09
N PHE A 416 -4.49 -15.80 -9.88
CA PHE A 416 -5.93 -15.79 -9.69
C PHE A 416 -6.58 -14.58 -10.38
N GLU A 417 -6.10 -13.36 -10.09
CA GLU A 417 -6.62 -12.13 -10.69
C GLU A 417 -6.47 -12.15 -12.21
N TYR A 418 -5.29 -12.59 -12.70
CA TYR A 418 -5.05 -12.71 -14.14
C TYR A 418 -6.05 -13.66 -14.81
N ARG A 419 -6.29 -14.85 -14.24
CA ARG A 419 -7.23 -15.84 -14.80
C ARG A 419 -8.69 -15.41 -14.73
N VAL A 420 -9.10 -14.70 -13.67
CA VAL A 420 -10.44 -14.09 -13.59
C VAL A 420 -10.60 -13.04 -14.69
N MET A 421 -9.62 -12.14 -14.85
CA MET A 421 -9.68 -11.11 -15.89
C MET A 421 -9.79 -11.68 -17.30
N GLN A 422 -9.07 -12.77 -17.61
CA GLN A 422 -9.17 -13.43 -18.92
C GLN A 422 -10.57 -13.99 -19.22
N GLN A 423 -11.42 -14.15 -18.20
CA GLN A 423 -12.75 -14.77 -18.29
C GLN A 423 -13.87 -13.84 -17.79
N LEU A 424 -13.59 -12.56 -17.56
CA LEU A 424 -14.47 -11.62 -16.85
C LEU A 424 -15.88 -11.47 -17.46
N ASP A 425 -16.02 -11.69 -18.77
CA ASP A 425 -17.31 -11.59 -19.46
C ASP A 425 -18.24 -12.80 -19.20
N ASP A 426 -17.68 -13.96 -18.83
CA ASP A 426 -18.40 -15.24 -18.78
C ASP A 426 -18.33 -15.95 -17.40
N ILE A 427 -17.33 -15.65 -16.56
CA ILE A 427 -17.09 -16.33 -15.28
C ILE A 427 -18.20 -16.04 -14.25
N THR A 428 -18.66 -17.07 -13.54
CA THR A 428 -19.64 -16.92 -12.45
C THR A 428 -18.97 -16.75 -11.09
N PRO A 429 -19.66 -16.20 -10.06
CA PRO A 429 -19.12 -16.14 -8.70
C PRO A 429 -18.66 -17.50 -8.17
N GLU A 430 -19.40 -18.58 -8.45
CA GLU A 430 -19.00 -19.93 -8.05
C GLU A 430 -17.69 -20.37 -8.75
N GLU A 431 -17.52 -20.05 -10.04
CA GLU A 431 -16.29 -20.34 -10.77
C GLU A 431 -15.10 -19.51 -10.27
N VAL A 432 -15.34 -18.29 -9.76
CA VAL A 432 -14.30 -17.48 -9.08
C VAL A 432 -13.84 -18.16 -7.80
N VAL A 433 -14.77 -18.62 -6.96
CA VAL A 433 -14.43 -19.35 -5.72
C VAL A 433 -13.68 -20.64 -6.05
N GLU A 434 -14.18 -21.44 -7.00
CA GLU A 434 -13.51 -22.67 -7.45
C GLU A 434 -12.08 -22.40 -7.94
N LEU A 435 -11.88 -21.35 -8.74
CA LEU A 435 -10.57 -20.96 -9.25
C LEU A 435 -9.62 -20.52 -8.13
N PHE A 436 -10.11 -19.75 -7.15
CA PHE A 436 -9.31 -19.31 -6.01
C PHE A 436 -8.78 -20.52 -5.23
N TYR A 437 -9.66 -21.48 -4.90
CA TYR A 437 -9.29 -22.68 -4.17
C TYR A 437 -8.43 -23.65 -4.98
N GLU A 438 -8.58 -23.71 -6.31
CA GLU A 438 -7.67 -24.49 -7.18
C GLU A 438 -6.22 -23.99 -7.04
N ILE A 439 -6.02 -22.67 -7.08
CA ILE A 439 -4.70 -22.04 -6.99
C ILE A 439 -4.15 -22.15 -5.57
N ASN A 440 -4.99 -21.88 -4.57
CA ASN A 440 -4.61 -22.00 -3.17
C ASN A 440 -4.20 -23.44 -2.80
N GLU A 441 -4.92 -24.47 -3.27
CA GLU A 441 -4.53 -25.87 -3.05
C GLU A 441 -3.18 -26.20 -3.71
N ALA A 442 -2.89 -25.62 -4.88
CA ALA A 442 -1.61 -25.82 -5.55
C ALA A 442 -0.42 -25.15 -4.83
N CYS A 443 -0.66 -24.02 -4.16
CA CYS A 443 0.36 -23.24 -3.45
C CYS A 443 0.36 -23.42 -1.93
N ASN A 444 -0.59 -24.20 -1.40
CA ASN A 444 -0.76 -24.45 0.03
C ASN A 444 -0.73 -23.16 0.89
N THR A 445 -1.34 -22.07 0.41
CA THR A 445 -1.28 -20.77 1.15
C THR A 445 -2.20 -20.77 2.36
N GLY A 446 -3.25 -21.58 2.35
CA GLY A 446 -4.19 -21.69 3.46
C GLY A 446 -5.15 -20.51 3.57
N TYR A 447 -5.15 -19.60 2.59
CA TYR A 447 -6.03 -18.44 2.58
C TYR A 447 -7.47 -18.77 2.20
N VAL A 448 -8.37 -17.92 2.67
CA VAL A 448 -9.79 -17.93 2.30
C VAL A 448 -10.04 -16.67 1.46
N LEU A 449 -10.92 -16.75 0.45
CA LEU A 449 -11.11 -15.66 -0.51
C LEU A 449 -11.50 -14.36 0.20
N LYS A 450 -12.44 -14.45 1.15
CA LYS A 450 -12.91 -13.29 1.93
C LYS A 450 -11.81 -12.59 2.75
N ASP A 451 -10.72 -13.28 3.10
CA ASP A 451 -9.68 -12.76 3.98
C ASP A 451 -8.64 -11.91 3.25
N ILE A 452 -8.67 -11.88 1.90
CA ILE A 452 -7.76 -11.06 1.10
C ILE A 452 -8.42 -9.72 0.77
N SER A 453 -8.33 -8.77 1.71
CA SER A 453 -8.95 -7.44 1.59
C SER A 453 -8.55 -6.68 0.31
N HIS A 454 -7.30 -6.85 -0.13
CA HIS A 454 -6.73 -6.20 -1.30
C HIS A 454 -7.51 -6.49 -2.60
N LEU A 455 -8.20 -7.63 -2.71
CA LEU A 455 -9.07 -7.92 -3.86
C LEU A 455 -10.29 -6.98 -3.93
N TYR A 456 -10.67 -6.37 -2.83
CA TYR A 456 -11.83 -5.50 -2.69
C TYR A 456 -11.41 -4.03 -2.63
N GLU A 457 -10.31 -3.76 -1.93
CA GLU A 457 -9.75 -2.42 -1.76
C GLU A 457 -9.05 -1.94 -3.04
N GLN A 458 -8.12 -2.74 -3.56
CA GLN A 458 -7.22 -2.36 -4.65
C GLN A 458 -6.85 -3.58 -5.53
N PRO A 459 -7.78 -4.10 -6.36
CA PRO A 459 -7.49 -5.20 -7.29
C PRO A 459 -6.22 -4.95 -8.12
N GLY A 460 -5.35 -5.94 -8.23
CA GLY A 460 -4.06 -5.87 -8.88
C GLY A 460 -2.91 -5.41 -7.97
N TYR A 461 -3.17 -5.05 -6.71
CA TYR A 461 -2.12 -4.65 -5.76
C TYR A 461 -1.23 -5.83 -5.35
N TYR A 462 -1.85 -6.97 -5.01
CA TYR A 462 -1.22 -8.02 -4.20
C TYR A 462 0.00 -8.68 -4.87
N ILE A 463 0.08 -8.68 -6.20
CA ILE A 463 1.26 -9.15 -6.94
C ILE A 463 2.54 -8.35 -6.62
N SER A 464 2.40 -7.10 -6.16
CA SER A 464 3.53 -6.25 -5.78
C SER A 464 4.38 -6.90 -4.70
N TYR A 465 3.75 -7.54 -3.70
CA TYR A 465 4.45 -8.24 -2.61
C TYR A 465 5.43 -9.30 -3.11
N ALA A 466 5.09 -10.02 -4.19
CA ALA A 466 5.99 -11.02 -4.77
C ALA A 466 7.11 -10.36 -5.58
N VAL A 467 6.78 -9.36 -6.37
CA VAL A 467 7.69 -8.67 -7.28
C VAL A 467 8.75 -7.91 -6.48
N SER A 468 8.39 -7.36 -5.32
CA SER A 468 9.28 -6.68 -4.39
C SER A 468 10.05 -7.63 -3.46
N ALA A 469 9.48 -8.78 -3.11
CA ALA A 469 10.14 -9.73 -2.23
C ALA A 469 11.39 -10.37 -2.88
N ILE A 470 11.41 -10.43 -4.21
CA ILE A 470 12.54 -10.95 -4.99
C ILE A 470 13.81 -10.09 -4.83
N PRO A 471 13.80 -8.76 -5.09
CA PRO A 471 14.95 -7.92 -4.79
C PRO A 471 15.24 -7.81 -3.28
N ALA A 472 14.24 -7.89 -2.40
CA ALA A 472 14.48 -7.99 -0.96
C ALA A 472 15.23 -9.29 -0.58
N MET A 473 14.95 -10.41 -1.24
CA MET A 473 15.71 -11.66 -1.11
C MET A 473 17.17 -11.47 -1.58
N GLU A 474 17.41 -10.69 -2.64
CA GLU A 474 18.77 -10.37 -3.07
C GLU A 474 19.53 -9.53 -2.03
N ILE A 475 18.85 -8.64 -1.30
CA ILE A 475 19.42 -7.91 -0.15
C ILE A 475 19.79 -8.90 0.96
N TYR A 476 18.88 -9.82 1.31
CA TYR A 476 19.13 -10.86 2.31
C TYR A 476 20.33 -11.74 1.93
N GLN A 477 20.37 -12.28 0.71
CA GLN A 477 21.49 -13.07 0.18
C GLN A 477 22.82 -12.29 0.24
N THR A 478 22.81 -11.02 -0.15
CA THR A 478 24.00 -10.16 -0.08
C THR A 478 24.47 -9.99 1.37
N MET A 479 23.53 -9.88 2.30
CA MET A 479 23.80 -9.66 3.72
C MET A 479 24.52 -10.84 4.38
N GLN A 480 24.22 -12.07 3.95
CA GLN A 480 24.88 -13.28 4.46
C GLN A 480 26.40 -13.27 4.24
N ASP A 481 26.87 -12.61 3.17
CA ASP A 481 28.29 -12.49 2.83
C ASP A 481 28.92 -11.15 3.25
N ASP A 482 28.22 -10.04 3.01
CA ASP A 482 28.70 -8.67 3.24
C ASP A 482 27.56 -7.72 3.60
N PHE A 483 27.32 -7.56 4.91
CA PHE A 483 26.34 -6.61 5.45
C PHE A 483 26.49 -5.19 4.88
N GLY A 484 27.72 -4.70 4.69
CA GLY A 484 27.95 -3.35 4.16
C GLY A 484 27.53 -3.21 2.69
N ALA A 485 27.70 -4.27 1.90
CA ALA A 485 27.21 -4.31 0.52
C ALA A 485 25.67 -4.39 0.47
N ALA A 486 25.04 -5.13 1.37
CA ALA A 486 23.59 -5.20 1.49
C ALA A 486 22.99 -3.85 1.87
N VAL A 487 23.57 -3.14 2.85
CA VAL A 487 23.17 -1.77 3.21
C VAL A 487 23.30 -0.82 2.02
N ALA A 488 24.42 -0.87 1.29
CA ALA A 488 24.60 -0.01 0.12
C ALA A 488 23.57 -0.27 -0.98
N LYS A 489 23.16 -1.54 -1.16
CA LYS A 489 22.13 -1.96 -2.11
C LYS A 489 20.73 -1.48 -1.67
N TYR A 490 20.40 -1.62 -0.39
CA TYR A 490 19.16 -1.11 0.20
C TYR A 490 19.03 0.41 0.07
N GLU A 491 20.05 1.17 0.50
CA GLU A 491 20.02 2.64 0.42
C GLU A 491 19.89 3.13 -1.03
N ALA A 492 20.49 2.42 -1.99
CA ALA A 492 20.37 2.78 -3.40
C ALA A 492 18.92 2.68 -3.91
N ILE A 493 18.19 1.61 -3.57
CA ILE A 493 16.78 1.47 -3.97
C ILE A 493 15.88 2.38 -3.15
N ALA A 494 16.13 2.55 -1.85
CA ALA A 494 15.34 3.44 -0.99
C ALA A 494 15.48 4.93 -1.35
N ASP A 495 16.52 5.31 -2.11
CA ASP A 495 16.68 6.65 -2.70
C ASP A 495 15.89 6.83 -4.02
N ILE A 496 15.30 5.76 -4.57
CA ILE A 496 14.40 5.84 -5.72
C ILE A 496 12.98 6.12 -5.22
N SER A 497 12.42 7.25 -5.66
CA SER A 497 11.02 7.56 -5.39
C SER A 497 10.10 6.53 -6.05
N SER A 498 9.11 6.05 -5.30
CA SER A 498 7.98 5.29 -5.84
C SER A 498 6.93 6.19 -6.50
N ASN A 499 7.01 7.52 -6.34
CA ASN A 499 5.92 8.42 -6.66
C ASN A 499 6.23 9.36 -7.85
N ASP A 500 7.50 9.71 -8.10
CA ASP A 500 7.91 10.72 -9.09
C ASP A 500 7.76 10.28 -10.56
N GLY A 501 7.49 8.99 -10.78
CA GLY A 501 7.31 8.38 -12.08
C GLY A 501 8.57 8.29 -12.95
N LYS A 502 9.74 8.59 -12.41
CA LYS A 502 11.02 8.53 -13.13
C LYS A 502 11.40 7.10 -13.46
N TYR A 503 11.13 6.17 -12.54
CA TYR A 503 11.40 4.75 -12.70
C TYR A 503 10.12 3.92 -12.54
N ARG A 504 10.25 2.70 -13.06
CA ARG A 504 9.37 1.57 -12.88
C ARG A 504 10.25 0.45 -12.29
N ILE A 505 9.67 -0.62 -11.75
CA ILE A 505 10.45 -1.58 -10.96
C ILE A 505 11.71 -2.10 -11.68
N ARG A 506 11.63 -2.56 -12.93
CA ARG A 506 12.83 -3.09 -13.62
C ARG A 506 13.87 -2.01 -13.88
N GLY A 507 13.42 -0.80 -14.24
CA GLY A 507 14.31 0.36 -14.40
C GLY A 507 15.01 0.77 -13.09
N ALA A 508 14.29 0.75 -11.97
CA ALA A 508 14.84 1.05 -10.64
C ALA A 508 15.88 0.00 -10.22
N LEU A 509 15.56 -1.28 -10.43
CA LEU A 509 16.47 -2.39 -10.15
C LEU A 509 17.74 -2.35 -11.00
N GLU A 510 17.63 -2.04 -12.31
CA GLU A 510 18.80 -1.87 -13.18
C GLU A 510 19.71 -0.72 -12.71
N GLU A 511 19.13 0.43 -12.35
CA GLU A 511 19.87 1.59 -11.82
C GLU A 511 20.61 1.24 -10.52
N CYS A 512 19.98 0.45 -9.64
CA CYS A 512 20.53 0.07 -8.35
C CYS A 512 21.41 -1.19 -8.40
N GLY A 513 21.57 -1.82 -9.57
CA GLY A 513 22.41 -2.99 -9.76
C GLY A 513 21.87 -4.28 -9.16
N PHE A 514 20.54 -4.45 -9.16
CA PHE A 514 19.87 -5.70 -8.86
C PHE A 514 19.76 -6.60 -10.09
N ALA A 515 19.46 -7.87 -9.87
CA ALA A 515 19.09 -8.80 -10.92
C ALA A 515 17.70 -8.46 -11.51
N ASP A 516 17.47 -8.91 -12.75
CA ASP A 516 16.13 -8.84 -13.35
C ASP A 516 15.23 -9.90 -12.71
N ILE A 517 14.12 -9.46 -12.12
CA ILE A 517 13.12 -10.31 -11.45
C ILE A 517 12.70 -11.48 -12.34
N PHE A 518 12.46 -11.20 -13.62
CA PHE A 518 11.93 -12.18 -14.58
C PHE A 518 13.02 -12.99 -15.29
N SER A 519 14.26 -12.95 -14.80
CA SER A 519 15.32 -13.79 -15.34
C SER A 519 15.06 -15.28 -15.07
N HIS A 520 15.57 -16.14 -15.95
CA HIS A 520 15.45 -17.58 -15.78
C HIS A 520 16.18 -18.09 -14.52
N ASP A 521 17.15 -17.38 -13.97
CA ASP A 521 17.94 -17.91 -12.86
C ASP A 521 17.44 -17.41 -11.49
N THR A 522 16.48 -16.46 -11.48
CA THR A 522 15.97 -15.81 -10.26
C THR A 522 15.37 -16.82 -9.27
N MET A 523 14.37 -17.60 -9.70
CA MET A 523 13.68 -18.54 -8.81
C MET A 523 14.60 -19.66 -8.30
N GLU A 524 15.52 -20.14 -9.15
CA GLU A 524 16.53 -21.13 -8.75
C GLU A 524 17.46 -20.58 -7.67
N SER A 525 17.91 -19.31 -7.80
CA SER A 525 18.74 -18.65 -6.79
C SER A 525 18.00 -18.48 -5.45
N ILE A 526 16.72 -18.13 -5.48
CA ILE A 526 15.90 -18.01 -4.27
C ILE A 526 15.74 -19.38 -3.60
N ALA A 527 15.41 -20.41 -4.38
CA ALA A 527 15.27 -21.78 -3.89
C ALA A 527 16.58 -22.32 -3.29
N ASP A 528 17.74 -21.96 -3.85
CA ASP A 528 19.04 -22.33 -3.30
C ASP A 528 19.31 -21.68 -1.94
N GLU A 529 18.94 -20.41 -1.75
CA GLU A 529 19.07 -19.71 -0.48
C GLU A 529 18.15 -20.31 0.60
N VAL A 530 16.87 -20.53 0.26
CA VAL A 530 15.91 -21.14 1.19
C VAL A 530 16.37 -22.53 1.62
N ARG A 531 16.90 -23.33 0.68
CA ARG A 531 17.45 -24.65 1.00
C ARG A 531 18.67 -24.55 1.93
N SER A 532 19.53 -23.56 1.72
CA SER A 532 20.69 -23.31 2.58
C SER A 532 20.25 -22.94 4.01
N ALA A 533 19.21 -22.11 4.16
CA ALA A 533 18.65 -21.74 5.45
C ALA A 533 18.04 -22.95 6.18
N ILE A 534 17.25 -23.77 5.47
CA ILE A 534 16.70 -25.03 5.98
C ILE A 534 17.81 -25.97 6.47
N ASP A 535 18.80 -26.25 5.61
CA ASP A 535 19.93 -27.13 5.92
C ASP A 535 20.76 -26.61 7.11
N GLY A 536 20.83 -25.28 7.27
CA GLY A 536 21.52 -24.61 8.37
C GLY A 536 20.80 -24.77 9.71
N PHE A 537 19.47 -24.61 9.71
CA PHE A 537 18.63 -24.68 10.91
C PHE A 537 18.51 -26.11 11.49
N GLU A 538 18.59 -27.14 10.64
CA GLU A 538 18.52 -28.54 11.10
C GLU A 538 19.81 -29.07 11.77
N GLN A 539 20.94 -28.35 11.67
CA GLN A 539 22.28 -28.80 12.14
C GLN A 539 22.57 -28.46 13.59
#